data_AF-A0A7X7SF85-F1
#
_entry.id   AF-A0A7X7SF85-F1
#
_cell.length_a   1.000
_cell.length_b   1.000
_cell.length_c   1.000
_cell.angle_alpha   90.00
_cell.angle_beta   90.00
_cell.angle_gamma   90.00
#
_symmetry.space_group_name_H-M   'P 1'
#
loop_
_entity.id
_entity.type
_entity.pdbx_description
1 polymer ?
#
loop_
_entity_poly.entity_id
_entity_poly.type
_entity_poly.pdbx_seq_one_letter_code
_entity_poly.pdbx_strand_id
1 'polypeptide(L)'
;EVFPVNYALGEGTVVFRTGEGDKLAELTVYPDIAFEVDHVGDTEAWSVVLHGRARTLIRFDEIAKAEELDLHSWAPGEKYNFVVIDPTELTGRKFVRSAE
;
A
#
# COMPACT_ATOMS: atom_id res chain seq x y z
N GLU A 1 -6.00 -13.91 -0.12
CA GLU A 1 -5.89 -13.27 1.21
C GLU A 1 -5.88 -11.76 1.12
N VAL A 2 -6.25 -11.08 2.21
CA VAL A 2 -6.22 -9.62 2.35
C VAL A 2 -5.53 -9.29 3.67
N PHE A 3 -4.60 -8.33 3.65
CA PHE A 3 -3.79 -7.98 4.82
C PHE A 3 -3.77 -6.47 5.05
N PRO A 4 -3.97 -6.01 6.30
CA PRO A 4 -3.79 -4.59 6.61
C PRO A 4 -2.32 -4.16 6.42
N VAL A 5 -2.14 -2.94 5.90
CA VAL A 5 -0.83 -2.30 5.73
C VAL A 5 -0.87 -0.85 6.17
N ASN A 6 0.26 -0.38 6.69
CA ASN A 6 0.58 1.04 6.65
C ASN A 6 1.28 1.30 5.33
N TYR A 7 0.91 2.39 4.66
CA TYR A 7 1.43 2.74 3.35
C TYR A 7 1.83 4.22 3.29
N ALA A 8 2.67 4.55 2.33
CA ALA A 8 3.01 5.89 1.91
C ALA A 8 2.92 5.98 0.38
N LEU A 9 2.88 7.21 -0.14
CA LEU A 9 2.93 7.48 -1.58
C LEU A 9 4.32 8.02 -1.94
N GLY A 10 4.94 7.48 -2.98
CA GLY A 10 6.26 7.92 -3.46
C GLY A 10 6.37 7.79 -4.97
N GLU A 11 6.78 8.85 -5.68
CA GLU A 11 6.97 8.85 -7.14
C GLU A 11 5.78 8.29 -7.96
N GLY A 12 4.54 8.48 -7.47
CA GLY A 12 3.32 7.97 -8.12
C GLY A 12 3.02 6.49 -7.85
N THR A 13 3.74 5.86 -6.92
CA THR A 13 3.54 4.47 -6.47
C THR A 13 3.05 4.41 -5.03
N VAL A 14 2.51 3.25 -4.64
CA VAL A 14 2.20 2.95 -3.24
C VAL A 14 3.34 2.14 -2.66
N VAL A 15 3.85 2.54 -1.50
CA VAL A 15 4.93 1.86 -0.78
C VAL A 15 4.44 1.40 0.58
N PHE A 16 4.72 0.16 0.97
CA PHE A 16 4.45 -0.34 2.32
C PHE A 16 5.61 -1.16 2.89
N ARG A 17 5.65 -1.30 4.22
CA ARG A 17 6.63 -2.16 4.92
C ARG A 17 6.00 -3.50 5.31
N THR A 18 6.77 -4.58 5.12
CA THR A 18 6.38 -5.93 5.55
C THR A 18 7.53 -6.63 6.26
N GLY A 19 7.19 -7.49 7.24
CA GLY A 19 8.13 -8.40 7.89
C GLY A 19 8.29 -9.68 7.08
N GLU A 20 9.26 -10.51 7.44
CA GLU A 20 9.44 -11.87 6.90
C GLU A 20 8.22 -12.74 7.20
N GLY A 21 7.74 -13.52 6.23
CA GLY A 21 6.56 -14.40 6.39
C GLY A 21 5.73 -14.59 5.12
N ASP A 22 4.58 -15.25 5.24
CA ASP A 22 3.71 -15.70 4.12
C ASP A 22 3.35 -14.57 3.14
N LYS A 23 3.16 -13.35 3.63
CA LYS A 23 2.86 -12.18 2.81
C LYS A 23 3.96 -11.84 1.79
N LEU A 24 5.23 -11.96 2.15
CA LEU A 24 6.37 -11.78 1.22
C LEU A 24 6.52 -12.98 0.28
N ALA A 25 6.25 -14.18 0.78
CA ALA A 25 6.29 -15.39 -0.02
C ALA A 25 5.23 -15.33 -1.13
N GLU A 26 4.02 -14.87 -0.83
CA GLU A 26 2.93 -14.69 -1.81
C GLU A 26 3.28 -13.65 -2.88
N LEU A 27 3.87 -12.50 -2.51
CA LEU A 27 4.29 -11.47 -3.47
C LEU A 27 5.33 -11.97 -4.48
N THR A 28 6.13 -12.96 -4.10
CA THR A 28 7.13 -13.57 -4.97
C THR A 28 6.48 -14.48 -6.03
N VAL A 29 5.30 -15.03 -5.73
CA VAL A 29 4.58 -15.97 -6.60
C VAL A 29 3.48 -15.28 -7.42
N TYR A 30 2.78 -14.31 -6.83
CA TYR A 30 1.65 -13.58 -7.42
C TYR A 30 1.85 -12.06 -7.25
N PRO A 31 2.53 -11.40 -8.21
CA PRO A 31 2.84 -9.98 -8.07
C PRO A 31 1.66 -9.08 -8.42
N ASP A 32 0.63 -9.58 -9.11
CA ASP A 32 -0.57 -8.80 -9.45
C ASP A 32 -1.50 -8.75 -8.24
N ILE A 33 -1.72 -7.55 -7.71
CA ILE A 33 -2.45 -7.33 -6.45
C ILE A 33 -3.47 -6.19 -6.57
N ALA A 34 -4.37 -6.16 -5.60
CA ALA A 34 -5.22 -5.01 -5.33
C ALA A 34 -4.77 -4.31 -4.03
N PHE A 35 -4.80 -2.99 -4.04
CA PHE A 35 -4.63 -2.14 -2.87
C PHE A 35 -5.86 -1.25 -2.74
N GLU A 36 -6.39 -1.14 -1.52
CA GLU A 36 -7.63 -0.41 -1.26
C GLU A 36 -7.43 0.49 -0.03
N VAL A 37 -8.00 1.70 -0.15
CA VAL A 37 -8.16 2.63 0.97
C VAL A 37 -9.51 3.32 0.87
N ASP A 38 -10.16 3.48 2.00
CA ASP A 38 -11.39 4.23 2.14
C ASP A 38 -11.32 5.26 3.27
N HIS A 39 -12.26 6.19 3.23
CA HIS A 39 -12.48 7.13 4.32
C HIS A 39 -13.95 7.54 4.39
N VAL A 40 -14.43 7.67 5.62
CA VAL A 40 -15.76 8.14 5.94
C VAL A 40 -15.65 9.40 6.78
N GLY A 41 -15.90 10.55 6.16
CA GLY A 41 -15.99 11.86 6.83
C GLY A 41 -17.43 12.26 7.10
N ASP A 42 -17.66 13.44 7.69
CA ASP A 42 -18.99 13.87 8.14
C ASP A 42 -19.99 14.03 7.00
N THR A 43 -19.58 14.66 5.89
CA THR A 43 -20.46 15.00 4.76
C THR A 43 -20.18 14.20 3.49
N GLU A 44 -19.07 13.45 3.47
CA GLU A 44 -18.62 12.69 2.33
C GLU A 44 -17.92 11.41 2.73
N ALA A 45 -18.02 10.40 1.87
CA ALA A 45 -17.22 9.17 1.95
C ALA A 45 -16.56 8.93 0.60
N TRP A 46 -15.40 8.27 0.62
CA TRP A 46 -14.72 7.87 -0.60
C TRP A 46 -14.00 6.54 -0.42
N SER A 47 -13.76 5.85 -1.53
CA SER A 47 -12.89 4.67 -1.61
C SER A 47 -12.07 4.74 -2.89
N VAL A 48 -10.83 4.27 -2.82
CA VAL A 48 -9.88 4.18 -3.92
C VAL A 48 -9.39 2.75 -4.01
N VAL A 49 -9.49 2.17 -5.20
CA VAL A 49 -8.98 0.84 -5.51
C VAL A 49 -7.90 0.97 -6.58
N LEU A 50 -6.74 0.42 -6.29
CA LEU A 50 -5.60 0.32 -7.18
C LEU A 50 -5.37 -1.16 -7.53
N HIS A 51 -5.29 -1.46 -8.81
CA HIS A 51 -4.65 -2.70 -9.29
C HIS A 51 -3.24 -2.37 -9.73
N GLY A 52 -2.30 -3.27 -9.45
CA GLY A 52 -0.90 -3.02 -9.78
C GLY A 52 -0.02 -4.24 -9.57
N ARG A 53 1.24 -4.08 -9.92
CA ARG A 53 2.27 -5.09 -9.73
C ARG A 53 3.12 -4.74 -8.51
N ALA A 54 3.11 -5.61 -7.51
CA ALA A 54 3.94 -5.45 -6.32
C ALA A 54 5.30 -6.12 -6.49
N ARG A 55 6.34 -5.48 -5.95
CA ARG A 55 7.70 -6.02 -5.88
C ARG A 55 8.42 -5.52 -4.62
N THR A 56 9.29 -6.37 -4.08
CA THR A 56 10.21 -5.96 -3.01
C THR A 56 11.29 -5.05 -3.58
N LEU A 57 11.57 -3.95 -2.90
CA LEU A 57 12.72 -3.11 -3.22
C LEU A 57 14.00 -3.81 -2.77
N ILE A 58 14.92 -4.03 -3.70
CA ILE A 58 16.20 -4.69 -3.46
C ILE A 58 17.40 -3.78 -3.75
N ARG A 59 17.18 -2.69 -4.49
CA ARG A 59 18.24 -1.77 -4.87
C ARG A 59 18.40 -0.70 -3.79
N PHE A 60 19.64 -0.41 -3.42
CA PHE A 60 19.97 0.52 -2.34
C PHE A 60 19.43 1.95 -2.60
N ASP A 61 19.47 2.41 -3.85
CA ASP A 61 18.94 3.71 -4.26
C ASP A 61 17.41 3.80 -4.07
N GLU A 62 16.67 2.76 -4.42
CA GLU A 62 15.22 2.69 -4.20
C GLU A 62 14.87 2.60 -2.71
N ILE A 63 15.62 1.81 -1.93
CA ILE A 63 15.41 1.67 -0.49
C ILE A 63 15.66 2.99 0.23
N ALA A 64 16.75 3.69 -0.09
CA ALA A 64 17.06 4.99 0.52
C ALA A 64 15.94 6.01 0.29
N LYS A 65 15.37 6.07 -0.92
CA LYS A 65 14.20 6.91 -1.20
C LYS A 65 12.97 6.50 -0.39
N ALA A 66 12.74 5.19 -0.23
CA ALA A 66 11.60 4.69 0.53
C ALA A 66 11.73 4.97 2.05
N GLU A 67 12.96 5.06 2.56
CA GLU A 67 13.24 5.48 3.95
C GLU A 67 12.86 6.95 4.20
N GLU A 68 12.98 7.82 3.19
CA GLU A 68 12.58 9.24 3.29
C GLU A 68 11.06 9.44 3.40
N LEU A 69 10.24 8.42 3.11
CA LEU A 69 8.77 8.48 3.16
C LEU A 69 8.20 8.43 4.59
N ASP A 70 9.05 8.33 5.61
CA ASP A 70 8.69 8.29 7.04
C ASP A 70 7.60 7.25 7.38
N LEU A 71 7.65 6.11 6.69
CA LEU A 71 6.63 5.08 6.79
C LEU A 71 6.78 4.27 8.10
N HIS A 72 5.90 4.56 9.05
CA HIS A 72 5.84 3.88 10.34
C HIS A 72 4.87 2.70 10.34
N SER A 73 5.33 1.51 10.74
CA SER A 73 4.45 0.34 10.92
C SER A 73 3.91 0.28 12.34
N TRP A 74 2.58 0.25 12.48
CA TRP A 74 1.91 0.00 13.76
C TRP A 74 2.01 -1.45 14.24
N ALA A 75 2.21 -2.42 13.33
CA ALA A 75 2.33 -3.82 13.71
C ALA A 75 3.72 -4.11 14.32
N PRO A 76 3.78 -4.87 15.43
CA PRO A 76 5.04 -5.22 16.10
C PRO A 76 5.91 -6.13 15.22
N GLY A 77 7.23 -6.06 15.45
CA GLY A 77 8.23 -6.85 14.74
C GLY A 77 9.08 -6.04 13.76
N GLU A 78 10.26 -6.56 13.43
CA GLU A 78 11.17 -5.89 12.51
C GLU A 78 10.68 -6.03 11.07
N LYS A 79 10.32 -4.91 10.46
CA LYS A 79 9.90 -4.83 9.06
C LYS A 79 10.99 -4.18 8.23
N TYR A 80 11.88 -5.03 7.74
CA TYR A 80 13.03 -4.61 6.95
C TYR A 80 12.74 -4.42 5.47
N ASN A 81 11.64 -5.01 4.97
CA ASN A 81 11.38 -5.07 3.53
C ASN A 81 10.36 -4.01 3.11
N PHE A 82 10.78 -3.13 2.20
CA PHE A 82 9.88 -2.26 1.46
C PHE A 82 9.31 -3.00 0.26
N VAL A 83 8.01 -2.86 0.06
CA VAL A 83 7.31 -3.30 -1.14
C VAL A 83 6.74 -2.06 -1.81
N VAL A 84 6.98 -1.96 -3.12
CA VAL A 84 6.36 -0.96 -3.97
C VAL A 84 5.31 -1.62 -4.84
N ILE A 85 4.22 -0.90 -5.10
CA ILE A 85 3.15 -1.29 -6.00
C ILE A 85 3.17 -0.31 -7.17
N ASP A 86 3.57 -0.82 -8.33
CA ASP A 86 3.55 -0.11 -9.60
C ASP A 86 2.10 -0.15 -10.14
N PRO A 87 1.35 0.97 -10.17
CA PRO A 87 -0.06 0.96 -10.52
C PRO A 87 -0.29 0.63 -12.00
N THR A 88 -1.28 -0.22 -12.29
CA THR A 88 -1.76 -0.50 -13.66
C THR A 88 -3.15 0.07 -13.91
N GLU A 89 -3.98 0.14 -12.87
CA GLU A 89 -5.30 0.75 -12.89
C GLU A 89 -5.57 1.42 -11.55
N LEU A 90 -6.14 2.62 -11.58
CA LEU A 90 -6.55 3.35 -10.39
C LEU A 90 -7.98 3.84 -10.58
N THR A 91 -8.87 3.46 -9.66
CA THR A 91 -10.27 3.90 -9.66
C THR A 91 -10.61 4.51 -8.32
N GLY A 92 -11.49 5.52 -8.33
CA GLY A 92 -11.97 6.19 -7.13
C GLY A 92 -13.46 6.43 -7.21
N ARG A 93 -14.15 6.29 -6.08
CA ARG A 93 -15.57 6.63 -5.94
C ARG A 93 -15.74 7.57 -4.77
N LYS A 94 -16.59 8.58 -4.96
CA LYS A 94 -16.97 9.56 -3.93
C LYS A 94 -18.48 9.56 -3.77
N PHE A 95 -18.93 9.64 -2.53
CA PHE A 95 -20.33 9.62 -2.13
C PHE A 95 -20.60 10.85 -1.27
N VAL A 96 -21.70 11.55 -1.55
CA VAL A 96 -22.23 12.59 -0.66
C VAL A 96 -23.04 11.90 0.43
N ARG A 97 -22.77 12.22 1.69
CA ARG A 97 -23.52 11.70 2.83
C ARG A 97 -24.59 12.72 3.20
N SER A 98 -25.86 12.37 3.01
CA SER A 98 -26.96 13.05 3.69
C SER A 98 -27.01 12.58 5.14
N ALA A 99 -27.23 13.49 6.09
CA ALA A 99 -27.52 13.10 7.47
C ALA A 99 -28.76 12.19 7.47
N GLU A 100 -28.66 11.04 8.15
CA GLU A 100 -29.85 10.25 8.51
C GLU A 100 -30.72 11.00 9.51
#